data_AF-A0A7L5YK78-F1
#
_entry.id   AF-A0A7L5YK78-F1
#
_cell.length_a   1.000
_cell.length_b   1.000
_cell.length_c   1.000
_cell.angle_alpha   90.00
_cell.angle_beta   90.00
_cell.angle_gamma   90.00
#
_symmetry.space_group_name_H-M   'P 1'
#
loop_
_entity.id
_entity.type
_entity.pdbx_description
1 polymer ?
#
loop_
_entity_poly.entity_id
_entity_poly.type
_entity_poly.pdbx_seq_one_letter_code
_entity_poly.pdbx_strand_id
1 'polypeptide(L)'
;MYNELTLEKVMLKMTTLSKRPLQVYLRPDQVDALRALARKRDVSLAELVREGVDRVIADLPIEDDPLWDIVDLGASGIRDMAANHDRYLVDGERADNQYGV
;
A
#
# COMPACT_ATOMS: atom_id res chain seq x y z
N MET A 1 31.59 -0.66 20.58
CA MET A 1 32.03 -1.53 19.47
C MET A 1 30.75 -2.04 18.81
N TYR A 2 30.23 -1.30 17.82
CA TYR A 2 29.00 -1.68 17.14
C TYR A 2 29.32 -2.80 16.15
N ASN A 3 28.63 -3.92 16.30
CA ASN A 3 28.89 -5.20 15.65
C ASN A 3 28.62 -5.09 14.13
N GLU A 4 29.54 -5.58 13.28
CA GLU A 4 29.37 -5.67 11.82
C GLU A 4 28.06 -6.37 11.42
N LEU A 5 27.60 -7.32 12.24
CA LEU A 5 26.34 -8.03 12.07
C LEU A 5 25.10 -7.12 12.09
N THR A 6 25.17 -5.96 12.75
CA THR A 6 24.07 -4.98 12.82
C THR A 6 24.01 -4.16 11.53
N LEU A 7 25.15 -3.82 10.94
CA LEU A 7 25.22 -3.10 9.68
C LEU A 7 24.76 -3.97 8.51
N GLU A 8 25.14 -5.24 8.48
CA GLU A 8 24.70 -6.19 7.46
C GLU A 8 23.17 -6.40 7.51
N LYS A 9 22.60 -6.51 8.71
CA LYS A 9 21.15 -6.68 8.91
C LYS A 9 20.34 -5.42 8.58
N VAL A 10 20.90 -4.24 8.81
CA VAL A 10 20.31 -2.95 8.40
C VAL A 10 20.41 -2.78 6.88
N MET A 11 21.55 -3.11 6.27
CA MET A 11 21.75 -3.07 4.81
C MET A 11 20.87 -4.09 4.08
N LEU A 12 20.65 -5.28 4.65
CA LEU A 12 19.74 -6.30 4.11
C LEU A 12 18.26 -5.89 4.22
N LYS A 13 17.91 -5.07 5.22
CA LYS A 13 16.53 -4.55 5.39
C LYS A 13 16.21 -3.43 4.39
N MET A 14 17.24 -2.84 3.75
CA MET A 14 17.08 -1.84 2.69
C MET A 14 16.86 -2.44 1.29
N THR A 15 17.03 -3.76 1.09
CA THR A 15 17.08 -4.36 -0.26
C THR A 15 15.82 -5.05 -0.77
N THR A 16 14.69 -5.04 -0.06
CA THR A 16 13.41 -5.53 -0.63
C THR A 16 12.21 -4.67 -0.22
N LEU A 17 12.01 -3.54 -0.90
CA LEU A 17 10.69 -2.88 -0.94
C LEU A 17 9.66 -3.90 -1.44
N SER A 18 8.75 -4.33 -0.56
CA SER A 18 7.60 -5.15 -0.93
C SER A 18 6.69 -4.31 -1.83
N LYS A 19 6.84 -4.45 -3.14
CA LYS A 19 6.03 -3.75 -4.14
C LYS A 19 4.79 -4.58 -4.43
N ARG A 20 3.61 -4.00 -4.21
CA ARG A 20 2.34 -4.59 -4.65
C ARG A 20 2.03 -4.11 -6.09
N PRO A 21 1.65 -5.01 -7.01
CA PRO A 21 1.28 -4.60 -8.36
C PRO A 21 -0.03 -3.81 -8.33
N LEU A 22 -0.07 -2.69 -9.04
CA LEU A 22 -1.26 -1.86 -9.24
C LEU A 22 -1.35 -1.49 -10.72
N GLN A 23 -2.47 -1.77 -11.36
CA GLN A 23 -2.75 -1.34 -12.73
C GLN A 23 -3.56 -0.04 -12.70
N VAL A 24 -3.07 0.98 -13.40
CA VAL A 24 -3.73 2.28 -13.54
C VAL A 24 -3.85 2.65 -15.01
N TYR A 25 -4.95 3.28 -15.38
CA TYR A 25 -5.14 3.83 -16.73
C TYR A 25 -4.75 5.31 -16.72
N LEU A 26 -3.79 5.66 -17.57
CA LEU A 26 -3.39 7.04 -17.82
C LEU A 26 -3.81 7.44 -19.24
N ARG A 27 -4.08 8.72 -19.44
CA ARG A 27 -4.35 9.21 -20.78
C ARG A 27 -3.09 9.13 -21.66
N PRO A 28 -3.23 9.00 -22.99
CA PRO A 28 -2.08 8.90 -23.89
C PRO A 28 -1.06 10.05 -23.74
N ASP A 29 -1.54 11.29 -23.61
CA ASP A 29 -0.71 12.48 -23.41
C ASP A 29 0.15 12.41 -22.14
N GLN A 30 -0.41 11.86 -21.06
CA GLN A 30 0.31 11.69 -19.79
C GLN A 30 1.41 10.63 -19.91
N VAL A 31 1.13 9.53 -20.61
CA VAL A 31 2.11 8.45 -20.85
C VAL A 31 3.28 8.98 -21.66
N ASP A 32 3.01 9.75 -22.72
CA ASP A 32 4.05 10.33 -23.57
C ASP A 32 4.90 11.35 -22.81
N ALA A 33 4.28 12.22 -22.02
CA ALA A 33 4.98 13.17 -21.16
C ALA A 33 5.86 12.46 -20.11
N LEU A 34 5.34 11.43 -19.43
CA LEU A 34 6.10 10.65 -18.45
C LEU A 34 7.29 9.94 -19.10
N ARG A 35 7.11 9.36 -20.29
CA ARG A 35 8.21 8.70 -21.02
C ARG A 35 9.29 9.69 -21.45
N ALA A 36 8.90 10.86 -21.93
CA ALA A 36 9.85 11.91 -22.28
C ALA A 36 10.65 12.38 -21.05
N LEU A 37 9.97 12.57 -19.91
CA LEU A 37 10.61 13.00 -18.67
C LEU A 37 11.52 11.92 -18.07
N ALA A 38 11.10 10.65 -18.08
CA ALA A 38 11.90 9.53 -17.62
C ALA A 38 13.21 9.40 -18.41
N ARG A 39 13.13 9.53 -19.76
CA ARG A 39 14.32 9.56 -20.63
C ARG A 39 15.25 10.73 -20.32
N LYS A 40 14.68 11.92 -20.11
CA LYS A 40 15.47 13.13 -19.78
C LYS A 40 16.21 12.99 -18.44
N ARG A 41 15.64 12.26 -17.48
CA ARG A 41 16.18 12.08 -16.12
C ARG A 41 16.98 10.78 -15.94
N ASP A 42 17.06 9.94 -16.96
CA ASP A 42 17.68 8.60 -16.91
C ASP A 42 17.13 7.71 -15.76
N VAL A 43 15.82 7.72 -15.58
CA VAL A 43 15.12 6.90 -14.57
C VAL A 43 14.04 6.04 -15.20
N SER A 44 13.61 5.00 -14.49
CA SER A 44 12.50 4.16 -14.95
C SER A 44 11.16 4.91 -14.90
N LEU A 45 10.24 4.58 -15.80
CA LEU A 45 8.87 5.13 -15.77
C LEU A 45 8.19 4.87 -14.42
N ALA A 46 8.39 3.68 -13.85
CA ALA A 46 7.81 3.30 -12.57
C ALA A 46 8.39 4.11 -11.41
N GLU A 47 9.65 4.53 -11.48
CA GLU A 47 10.26 5.41 -10.48
C GLU A 47 9.68 6.82 -10.53
N LEU A 48 9.52 7.37 -11.73
CA LEU A 48 8.87 8.66 -11.91
C LEU A 48 7.41 8.65 -11.42
N VAL A 49 6.68 7.56 -11.66
CA VAL A 49 5.32 7.38 -11.12
C VAL A 49 5.33 7.33 -9.59
N ARG A 50 6.25 6.57 -8.98
CA ARG A 50 6.37 6.53 -7.51
C ARG A 50 6.70 7.90 -6.92
N GLU A 51 7.67 8.62 -7.49
CA GLU A 51 8.02 9.97 -7.04
C GLU A 51 6.82 10.94 -7.13
N GLY A 52 6.01 10.84 -8.19
CA GLY A 52 4.78 11.63 -8.31
C GLY A 52 3.76 11.28 -7.23
N VAL A 53 3.56 9.98 -6.96
CA VAL A 53 2.67 9.50 -5.90
C VAL A 53 3.15 9.96 -4.52
N ASP A 54 4.46 9.85 -4.24
CA ASP A 54 5.05 10.27 -2.97
C ASP A 54 4.81 11.76 -2.69
N ARG A 55 4.93 12.61 -3.72
CA ARG A 55 4.63 14.05 -3.60
C ARG A 55 3.15 14.30 -3.33
N VAL A 56 2.24 13.65 -4.06
CA VAL A 56 0.79 13.79 -3.82
C VAL A 56 0.42 13.38 -2.40
N ILE A 57 1.02 12.31 -1.88
CA ILE A 57 0.81 11.86 -0.49
C ILE A 57 1.40 12.85 0.51
N ALA A 58 2.60 13.36 0.26
CA ALA A 58 3.25 14.33 1.14
C ALA A 58 2.52 15.68 1.20
N ASP A 59 1.89 16.08 0.09
CA ASP A 59 1.14 17.34 -0.04
C ASP A 59 -0.30 17.24 0.52
N LEU A 60 -0.77 16.04 0.88
CA LEU A 60 -2.04 15.86 1.58
C LEU A 60 -1.90 16.34 3.04
N PRO A 61 -2.71 17.30 3.51
CA PRO A 61 -2.75 17.62 4.93
C PRO A 61 -3.28 16.40 5.68
N ILE A 62 -2.39 15.68 6.36
CA ILE A 62 -2.73 14.54 7.24
C ILE A 62 -3.66 14.99 8.38
N GLU A 63 -3.71 16.30 8.66
CA GLU A 63 -4.36 16.86 9.84
C GLU A 63 -5.90 17.02 9.77
N ASP A 64 -6.55 16.90 8.60
CA ASP A 64 -7.97 17.30 8.47
C ASP A 64 -8.98 16.20 8.08
N ASP A 65 -8.59 14.93 7.92
CA ASP A 65 -9.55 13.84 7.67
C ASP A 65 -9.48 12.73 8.74
N PRO A 66 -10.37 12.76 9.75
CA PRO A 66 -10.51 11.69 10.73
C PRO A 66 -10.79 10.30 10.13
N LEU A 67 -11.18 10.22 8.85
CA LEU A 67 -11.39 8.95 8.15
C LEU A 67 -10.08 8.32 7.66
N TRP A 68 -8.98 9.08 7.54
CA TRP A 68 -7.68 8.50 7.17
C TRP A 68 -7.17 7.54 8.24
N ASP A 69 -7.43 7.82 9.51
CA ASP A 69 -7.12 6.92 10.63
C ASP A 69 -7.95 5.63 10.58
N ILE A 70 -9.01 5.55 9.77
CA ILE A 70 -9.85 4.37 9.64
C ILE A 70 -9.31 3.38 8.60
N VAL A 71 -8.61 3.89 7.59
CA VAL A 71 -8.00 3.05 6.55
C VAL A 71 -6.89 2.21 7.22
N ASP A 72 -7.04 0.88 7.18
CA ASP A 72 -6.13 -0.11 7.79
C ASP A 72 -6.33 -0.37 9.31
N LEU A 73 -7.41 0.11 9.95
CA LEU A 73 -7.75 -0.29 11.34
C LEU A 73 -8.04 -1.80 11.50
N GLY A 74 -8.46 -2.46 10.43
CA GLY A 74 -8.85 -3.87 10.44
C GLY A 74 -7.70 -4.82 10.11
N ALA A 75 -7.06 -5.42 11.12
CA ALA A 75 -5.98 -6.39 10.95
C ALA A 75 -6.44 -7.86 11.07
N SER A 76 -7.60 -8.23 10.52
CA SER A 76 -8.16 -9.59 10.66
C SER A 76 -7.31 -10.68 9.98
N GLY A 77 -6.42 -10.30 9.05
CA GLY A 77 -5.61 -11.23 8.25
C GLY A 77 -6.41 -12.00 7.18
N ILE A 78 -7.73 -11.78 7.10
CA ILE A 78 -8.64 -12.43 6.16
C ILE A 78 -8.64 -11.64 4.85
N ARG A 79 -8.05 -12.24 3.81
CA ARG A 79 -7.75 -11.57 2.53
C ARG A 79 -8.96 -11.40 1.60
N ASP A 80 -10.03 -12.14 1.85
CA ASP A 80 -11.26 -12.17 1.04
C ASP A 80 -12.49 -11.64 1.80
N MET A 81 -12.27 -11.00 2.96
CA MET A 81 -13.33 -10.50 3.84
C MET A 81 -14.30 -9.56 3.11
N ALA A 82 -13.79 -8.68 2.26
CA ALA A 82 -14.61 -7.76 1.48
C ALA A 82 -15.50 -8.48 0.44
N ALA A 83 -15.00 -9.55 -0.19
CA ALA A 83 -15.73 -10.29 -1.22
C ALA A 83 -16.77 -11.27 -0.63
N ASN A 84 -16.52 -11.75 0.59
CA ASN A 84 -17.33 -12.76 1.28
C ASN A 84 -17.99 -12.23 2.56
N HIS A 85 -18.19 -10.90 2.63
CA HIS A 85 -18.68 -10.20 3.82
C HIS A 85 -19.92 -10.87 4.45
N ASP A 86 -20.97 -11.09 3.66
CA ASP A 86 -22.24 -11.63 4.15
C ASP A 86 -22.10 -13.06 4.69
N ARG A 87 -21.21 -13.86 4.09
CA ARG A 87 -20.90 -15.20 4.60
C ARG A 87 -20.26 -15.11 5.99
N TYR A 88 -19.29 -14.22 6.17
CA TYR A 88 -18.64 -14.02 7.47
C TYR A 88 -19.58 -13.49 8.55
N LEU A 89 -20.53 -12.61 8.18
CA LEU A 89 -21.57 -12.16 9.11
C LEU A 89 -22.45 -13.32 9.56
N VAL A 90 -22.95 -14.13 8.63
CA VAL A 90 -23.80 -15.28 8.95
C VAL A 90 -23.06 -16.33 9.78
N ASP A 91 -21.79 -16.60 9.46
CA ASP A 91 -20.98 -17.55 10.21
C ASP A 91 -20.69 -17.04 11.63
N GLY A 92 -20.47 -15.74 11.81
CA GLY A 92 -20.33 -15.10 13.12
C GLY A 92 -21.60 -15.20 13.97
N GLU A 93 -22.75 -14.83 13.40
CA GLU A 93 -24.06 -14.93 14.07
C GLU A 93 -24.40 -16.36 14.50
N ARG A 94 -24.04 -17.35 13.67
CA ARG A 94 -24.21 -18.77 14.01
C ARG A 94 -23.28 -19.22 15.13
N ALA A 95 -22.02 -18.77 15.13
CA ALA A 95 -21.06 -19.08 16.18
C ALA A 95 -21.50 -18.47 17.52
N ASP A 96 -21.97 -17.23 17.52
CA ASP A 96 -22.43 -16.54 18.73
C ASP A 96 -23.72 -17.16 19.29
N ASN A 97 -24.67 -17.55 18.43
CA ASN A 97 -25.86 -18.31 18.84
C ASN A 97 -25.56 -19.75 19.31
N GLN A 98 -24.38 -20.30 19.02
CA GLN A 98 -23.98 -21.64 19.48
C GLN A 98 -23.41 -21.62 20.92
N TYR A 99 -23.11 -20.44 21.48
CA TYR A 99 -22.66 -20.25 22.87
C TYR A 99 -23.68 -19.50 23.76
N GLY A 100 -24.90 -19.27 23.26
CA GLY A 100 -26.00 -18.75 24.07
C GLY A 100 -26.49 -19.79 25.10
N VAL A 101 -26.02 -19.65 26.34
CA VAL A 101 -26.74 -20.06 27.56
C VAL A 101 -27.88 -19.09 27.87
#